data_AF-A0A921BP16-F1
#
_entry.id   AF-A0A921BP16-F1
#
_cell.length_a   1.000
_cell.length_b   1.000
_cell.length_c   1.000
_cell.angle_alpha   90.00
_cell.angle_beta   90.00
_cell.angle_gamma   90.00
#
_symmetry.space_group_name_H-M   'P 1'
#
loop_
_entity.id
_entity.type
_entity.pdbx_description
1 polymer ?
#
loop_
_entity_poly.entity_id
_entity_poly.type
_entity_poly.pdbx_seq_one_letter_code
_entity_poly.pdbx_strand_id
1 'polypeptide(L)' 'MGRLARRLGLTTETDPVKVERELNPMVPAAERGQFSLRLILHGRRVCPSRKPRCEDCVLNDFCPASEV' A
#
# COMPACT_ATOMS: atom_id res chain seq x y z
N MET A 1 0.53 3.35 -6.16
CA MET A 1 0.10 2.06 -5.58
C MET A 1 1.31 1.21 -5.21
N GLY A 2 2.17 0.81 -6.15
CA GLY A 2 3.30 -0.10 -5.90
C GLY A 2 4.33 0.28 -4.82
N ARG A 3 4.48 1.57 -4.44
CA ARG A 3 5.31 1.94 -3.27
C ARG A 3 4.72 1.43 -1.95
N LEU A 4 3.41 1.63 -1.76
CA LEU A 4 2.76 1.21 -0.52
C LEU A 4 2.59 -0.29 -0.45
N ALA A 5 2.27 -0.94 -1.57
CA ALA A 5 2.22 -2.39 -1.63
C ALA A 5 3.52 -3.02 -1.12
N ARG A 6 4.68 -2.48 -1.52
CA ARG A 6 6.00 -2.90 -1.00
C ARG A 6 6.22 -2.56 0.47
N ARG A 7 5.91 -1.32 0.90
CA ARG A 7 6.05 -0.92 2.31
C ARG A 7 5.19 -1.75 3.27
N LEU A 8 4.02 -2.18 2.80
CA LEU A 8 3.11 -3.03 3.55
C LEU A 8 3.45 -4.52 3.43
N GLY A 9 4.52 -4.89 2.73
CA GLY A 9 4.93 -6.29 2.53
C GLY A 9 3.99 -7.11 1.65
N LEU A 10 3.10 -6.48 0.87
CA LEU A 10 2.15 -7.17 0.00
C LEU A 10 2.78 -7.74 -1.27
N THR A 11 3.96 -7.25 -1.65
CA THR A 11 4.71 -7.67 -2.84
C THR A 11 6.15 -7.17 -2.74
N THR A 12 7.07 -7.86 -3.41
CA THR A 12 8.45 -7.39 -3.62
C THR A 12 8.66 -6.83 -5.03
N GLU A 13 7.67 -6.96 -5.92
CA GLU A 13 7.75 -6.52 -7.30
C GLU A 13 7.76 -4.99 -7.41
N THR A 14 8.54 -4.50 -8.36
CA THR A 14 8.67 -3.05 -8.65
C THR A 14 7.90 -2.66 -9.91
N ASP A 15 7.63 -3.61 -10.79
CA ASP A 15 6.86 -3.43 -12.02
C ASP A 15 5.37 -3.29 -11.69
N PRO A 16 4.71 -2.18 -12.07
CA PRO A 16 3.29 -1.96 -11.78
C PRO A 16 2.37 -3.08 -12.27
N VAL A 17 2.64 -3.66 -13.44
CA VAL A 17 1.82 -4.71 -14.04
C VAL A 17 1.94 -5.99 -13.22
N LYS A 18 3.16 -6.33 -12.79
CA LYS A 18 3.39 -7.50 -11.92
C LYS A 18 2.77 -7.32 -10.54
N VAL A 19 2.90 -6.14 -9.95
CA VAL A 19 2.28 -5.78 -8.67
C VAL A 19 0.77 -5.94 -8.75
N GLU A 20 0.11 -5.39 -9.77
CA GLU A 20 -1.33 -5.53 -9.93
C GLU A 20 -1.74 -7.00 -10.13
N ARG A 21 -0.98 -7.77 -10.91
CA ARG A 21 -1.25 -9.20 -11.11
C ARG A 21 -1.18 -9.99 -9.81
N GLU A 22 -0.26 -9.65 -8.89
CA GLU A 22 -0.10 -10.31 -7.59
C GLU A 22 -1.17 -9.87 -6.58
N LEU A 23 -1.55 -8.58 -6.57
CA LEU A 23 -2.52 -8.04 -5.61
C LEU A 23 -3.98 -8.30 -6.02
N ASN A 24 -4.29 -8.37 -7.32
CA ASN A 24 -5.65 -8.61 -7.82
C ASN A 24 -6.33 -9.90 -7.29
N PRO A 25 -5.66 -11.06 -7.15
CA PRO A 25 -6.27 -12.24 -6.54
C PRO A 25 -6.50 -12.11 -5.02
N MET A 26 -5.80 -11.20 -4.33
CA MET A 26 -5.97 -10.97 -2.88
C MET A 26 -7.18 -10.11 -2.55
N VAL A 27 -7.75 -9.41 -3.55
CA VAL A 27 -8.86 -8.45 -3.37
C VAL A 27 -10.06 -8.88 -4.22
N PRO A 28 -11.29 -8.91 -3.65
CA PRO A 28 -12.50 -9.19 -4.42
C PRO A 28 -12.60 -8.32 -5.67
N ALA A 29 -13.04 -8.90 -6.80
CA ALA A 29 -13.03 -8.22 -8.09
C ALA A 29 -13.77 -6.87 -8.10
N ALA A 30 -14.88 -6.79 -7.37
CA ALA A 30 -15.68 -5.56 -7.22
C ALA A 30 -14.96 -4.45 -6.44
N GLU A 31 -13.99 -4.80 -5.59
CA GLU A 31 -13.31 -3.86 -4.70
C GLU A 31 -11.96 -3.37 -5.22
N ARG A 32 -11.38 -4.03 -6.23
CA ARG A 32 -10.03 -3.73 -6.75
C ARG A 32 -9.81 -2.25 -7.07
N GLY A 33 -10.78 -1.61 -7.73
CA GLY A 33 -10.71 -0.17 -8.05
C GLY A 33 -10.69 0.71 -6.80
N GLN A 34 -11.57 0.42 -5.84
CA GLN A 34 -11.62 1.16 -4.57
C GLN A 34 -10.37 0.93 -3.73
N PHE A 35 -9.87 -0.31 -3.69
CA PHE A 35 -8.63 -0.67 -2.99
C PHE A 35 -7.44 0.12 -3.54
N SER A 36 -7.24 0.14 -4.86
CA SER A 36 -6.19 0.92 -5.51
C SER A 36 -6.29 2.41 -5.20
N LEU A 37 -7.51 2.96 -5.22
CA LEU A 37 -7.75 4.36 -4.86
C LEU A 37 -7.42 4.63 -3.38
N ARG A 38 -7.85 3.76 -2.45
CA ARG A 38 -7.56 3.87 -1.01
C ARG A 38 -6.04 3.89 -0.77
N LEU A 39 -5.28 3.00 -1.40
CA LEU A 39 -3.82 3.00 -1.31
C LEU A 39 -3.18 4.29 -1.85
N ILE A 40 -3.68 4.82 -2.96
CA ILE A 40 -3.19 6.09 -3.53
C ILE A 40 -3.46 7.25 -2.56
N LEU A 41 -4.68 7.34 -2.02
CA LEU A 41 -5.07 8.39 -1.08
C LEU A 41 -4.28 8.30 0.22
N HIS A 42 -4.15 7.10 0.80
CA HIS A 42 -3.35 6.88 2.00
C HIS A 42 -1.89 7.24 1.77
N GLY A 43 -1.32 6.84 0.64
CA GLY A 43 0.04 7.20 0.24
C GLY A 43 0.31 8.70 0.02
N ARG A 44 -0.74 9.49 -0.21
CA ARG A 44 -0.65 10.94 -0.37
C ARG A 44 -0.88 11.68 0.95
N ARG A 45 -1.78 11.17 1.79
CA ARG A 45 -2.23 11.85 3.02
C ARG A 45 -1.47 11.42 4.28
N VAL A 46 -1.13 10.14 4.40
CA VAL A 46 -0.59 9.53 5.63
C VAL A 46 0.82 8.98 5.44
N CYS A 47 1.09 8.30 4.32
CA CYS A 47 2.39 7.66 4.06
C CYS A 47 3.13 8.28 2.84
N PRO A 48 3.49 9.58 2.88
CA PRO A 48 4.28 10.21 1.83
C PRO A 48 5.69 9.60 1.73
N SER A 49 6.36 9.81 0.60
CA SER A 49 7.63 9.14 0.30
C SER A 49 8.76 9.53 1.26
N ARG A 50 8.85 10.79 1.68
CA ARG A 50 9.99 11.33 2.44
C ARG A 50 9.89 11.20 3.96
N LYS A 51 8.71 11.42 4.53
CA LYS A 51 8.48 11.39 5.99
C LYS A 51 7.09 10.83 6.27
N PRO A 52 6.92 9.50 6.32
CA PRO A 52 5.64 8.87 6.61
C PRO A 52 5.17 9.25 8.02
N ARG A 53 3.85 9.43 8.20
CA ARG A 53 3.25 9.70 9.51
C ARG A 53 2.86 8.37 10.16
N CYS A 54 3.87 7.58 10.53
CA CYS A 54 3.65 6.22 11.04
C CYS A 54 2.87 6.22 12.37
N GLU A 55 3.13 7.20 13.24
CA GLU A 55 2.39 7.42 14.50
C GLU A 55 0.88 7.59 14.32
N ASP A 56 0.45 8.23 13.23
CA ASP A 56 -0.97 8.46 12.89
C ASP A 56 -1.53 7.41 11.92
N CYS A 57 -0.74 6.39 11.56
CA CYS A 57 -1.09 5.45 10.52
C CYS A 57 -1.97 4.33 11.07
N VAL A 58 -3.18 4.16 10.53
CA VAL A 58 -4.09 3.05 10.88
C VAL A 58 -3.53 1.65 10.55
N LEU A 59 -2.45 1.58 9.77
CA LEU A 59 -1.77 0.33 9.43
C LEU A 59 -0.51 0.10 10.26
N ASN A 60 -0.19 1.00 11.20
CA ASN A 60 1.07 1.01 11.96
C ASN A 60 1.36 -0.34 12.62
N ASP A 61 0.36 -0.90 13.30
CA ASP A 61 0.50 -2.10 14.13
C ASP A 61 0.95 -3.35 13.36
N PHE A 62 0.78 -3.36 12.03
CA PHE A 62 1.18 -4.48 11.17
C PHE A 62 2.02 -4.04 9.96
N CYS A 63 2.43 -2.77 9.89
CA CYS A 63 3.24 -2.27 8.78
C CYS A 63 4.71 -2.61 9.00
N PRO A 64 5.32 -3.49 8.19
CA PRO A 64 6.73 -3.88 8.38
C PRO A 64 7.71 -2.75 8.08
N ALA A 65 7.29 -1.71 7.36
CA ALA A 65 8.08 -0.50 7.09
C ALA A 65 7.74 0.66 8.04
N SER A 66 7.10 0.40 9.17
CA SER A 66 6.89 1.43 10.19
C SER A 66 8.23 1.88 10.79
N GLU A 67 8.28 3.13 11.24
CA GLU A 67 9.46 3.79 11.82
C GLU A 67 9.24 4.15 13.30
N VAL A 68 8.13 3.71 13.90
CA VAL A 68 7.75 3.96 15.30
C VAL A 68 7.63 2.67 16.10
#